data_AF-Q232K3-F1
#
_entry.id   AF-Q232K3-F1
#
_cell.length_a   1.000
_cell.length_b   1.000
_cell.length_c   1.000
_cell.angle_alpha   90.00
_cell.angle_beta   90.00
_cell.angle_gamma   90.00
#
_symmetry.space_group_name_H-M   'P 1'
#
loop_
_entity.id
_entity.type
_entity.pdbx_description
1 polymer ?
#
loop_
_entity_poly.entity_id
_entity_poly.type
_entity_poly.pdbx_seq_one_letter_code
_entity_poly.pdbx_strand_id
1 'polypeptide(L)'
;MKTLIAIALLLAVASCQVYPFNVGSECSTAKCPRSYWTVGNVDQSYTCPLSGKSTAAFTLQRGQYFFNFTAYNFMSTDVKVSIPLTYVPKPSQNGVQYFSNLKSNEQFAIMNCTIAGATAYSSLCNKYPLVGIKVIKNVFESSCAFGLSPSARSFLQQAGDFEFEANY
;
A
#
# COMPACT_ATOMS: atom_id res chain seq x y z
N MET A 1 17.40 25.86 -34.84
CA MET A 1 16.78 25.80 -33.49
C MET A 1 15.31 25.35 -33.56
N LYS A 2 15.01 24.14 -34.05
CA LYS A 2 13.62 23.62 -34.11
C LYS A 2 13.46 22.18 -33.62
N THR A 3 14.54 21.53 -33.21
CA THR A 3 14.58 20.11 -32.82
C THR A 3 14.65 19.86 -31.31
N LEU A 4 14.76 20.91 -30.49
CA LEU A 4 14.87 20.78 -29.02
C LEU A 4 13.51 20.69 -28.29
N ILE A 5 12.39 20.98 -28.97
CA ILE A 5 11.07 21.00 -28.33
C ILE A 5 10.45 19.59 -28.25
N ALA A 6 10.85 18.67 -29.13
CA ALA A 6 10.26 17.32 -29.17
C ALA A 6 10.71 16.41 -28.01
N ILE A 7 11.89 16.65 -27.41
CA ILE A 7 12.42 15.82 -26.32
C ILE A 7 11.78 16.22 -24.98
N ALA A 8 11.44 17.49 -24.79
CA ALA A 8 10.78 17.97 -23.57
C ALA A 8 9.33 17.47 -23.43
N LEU A 9 8.61 17.23 -24.54
CA LEU A 9 7.26 16.65 -24.51
C LEU A 9 7.25 15.14 -24.18
N LEU A 10 8.35 14.42 -24.45
CA LEU A 10 8.52 13.00 -24.07
C LEU A 10 8.90 12.83 -22.59
N LEU A 11 9.46 13.85 -21.94
CA LEU A 11 9.74 13.87 -20.50
C LEU A 11 8.54 14.32 -19.64
N ALA A 12 7.48 14.83 -20.28
CA ALA A 12 6.26 15.30 -19.62
C ALA A 12 5.20 14.21 -19.42
N VAL A 13 5.42 12.97 -19.88
CA VAL A 13 4.87 11.78 -19.19
C VAL A 13 5.66 11.59 -17.91
N ALA A 14 5.50 12.55 -17.00
CA ALA A 14 5.90 12.42 -15.62
C ALA A 14 5.34 11.08 -15.14
N SER A 15 6.27 10.18 -14.84
CA SER A 15 6.07 8.77 -14.59
C SER A 15 5.05 8.55 -13.48
N CYS A 16 3.77 8.35 -13.85
CA CYS A 16 2.81 7.67 -12.98
C CYS A 16 3.28 6.22 -12.87
N GLN A 17 4.28 5.99 -12.03
CA GLN A 17 4.76 4.66 -11.73
C GLN A 17 3.63 3.92 -11.02
N VAL A 18 3.10 2.89 -11.68
CA VAL A 18 2.01 2.05 -11.17
C VAL A 18 2.58 0.64 -11.01
N TYR A 19 2.49 0.11 -9.81
CA TYR A 19 3.01 -1.20 -9.46
C TYR A 19 1.86 -2.11 -9.01
N PRO A 20 1.33 -2.97 -9.88
CA PRO A 20 0.17 -3.80 -9.56
C PRO A 20 0.51 -4.94 -8.58
N PHE A 21 -0.43 -5.22 -7.68
CA PHE A 21 -0.35 -6.21 -6.62
C PHE A 21 -1.54 -7.17 -6.63
N ASN A 22 -1.25 -8.43 -6.32
CA ASN A 22 -2.24 -9.42 -5.95
C ASN A 22 -2.53 -9.30 -4.45
N VAL A 23 -3.81 -9.39 -4.10
CA VAL A 23 -4.29 -9.33 -2.71
C VAL A 23 -4.72 -10.72 -2.26
N GLY A 24 -4.15 -11.20 -1.14
CA GLY A 24 -4.52 -12.44 -0.47
C GLY A 24 -5.80 -12.32 0.37
N SER A 25 -6.53 -13.41 0.56
CA SER A 25 -7.87 -13.42 1.15
C SER A 25 -7.88 -13.78 2.65
N GLU A 26 -7.23 -12.98 3.50
CA GLU A 26 -7.16 -13.26 4.95
C GLU A 26 -7.86 -12.23 5.85
N CYS A 27 -8.31 -11.11 5.28
CA CYS A 27 -9.07 -10.10 6.01
C CYS A 27 -10.51 -10.59 6.25
N SER A 28 -10.97 -10.50 7.50
CA SER A 28 -12.31 -10.91 7.90
C SER A 28 -13.25 -9.71 7.97
N THR A 29 -14.24 -9.64 7.09
CA THR A 29 -15.25 -8.58 7.12
C THR A 29 -16.15 -8.60 8.36
N ALA A 30 -16.24 -9.75 9.04
CA ALA A 30 -17.00 -9.91 10.27
C ALA A 30 -16.24 -9.46 11.52
N LYS A 31 -14.90 -9.47 11.51
CA LYS A 31 -14.06 -9.17 12.67
C LYS A 31 -13.25 -7.88 12.52
N CYS A 32 -12.93 -7.50 11.28
CA CYS A 32 -12.22 -6.27 11.01
C CYS A 32 -13.21 -5.08 11.03
N PRO A 33 -13.00 -4.05 11.86
CA PRO A 33 -13.83 -2.86 11.82
C PRO A 33 -13.59 -2.06 10.53
N ARG A 34 -14.58 -1.23 10.15
CA ARG A 34 -14.44 -0.30 9.03
C ARG A 34 -13.60 0.91 9.46
N SER A 35 -12.62 1.26 8.64
CA SER A 35 -11.78 2.45 8.86
C SER A 35 -12.12 3.54 7.86
N TYR A 36 -11.81 4.79 8.23
CA TYR A 36 -12.16 5.98 7.45
C TYR A 36 -10.98 6.94 7.36
N TRP A 37 -10.84 7.64 6.24
CA TRP A 37 -9.85 8.69 6.03
C TRP A 37 -10.35 9.63 4.92
N THR A 38 -9.57 10.66 4.61
CA THR A 38 -9.91 11.63 3.58
C THR A 38 -8.71 11.79 2.65
N VAL A 39 -8.95 11.79 1.34
CA VAL A 39 -7.94 12.10 0.32
C VAL A 39 -8.41 13.32 -0.46
N GLY A 40 -7.70 14.43 -0.32
CA GLY A 40 -8.20 15.73 -0.78
C GLY A 40 -9.50 16.09 -0.06
N ASN A 41 -10.61 16.18 -0.80
CA ASN A 41 -11.95 16.45 -0.27
C ASN A 41 -12.88 15.23 -0.32
N VAL A 42 -12.35 14.03 -0.57
CA VAL A 42 -13.13 12.80 -0.71
C VAL A 42 -12.93 11.92 0.50
N ASP A 43 -14.02 11.67 1.22
CA ASP A 43 -14.04 10.68 2.30
C ASP A 43 -13.99 9.26 1.73
N GLN A 44 -13.11 8.45 2.30
CA GLN A 44 -12.83 7.08 1.90
C GLN A 44 -13.04 6.15 3.09
N SER A 45 -13.45 4.92 2.83
CA SER A 45 -13.56 3.90 3.86
C SER A 45 -13.35 2.50 3.32
N TYR A 46 -12.84 1.60 4.16
CA TYR A 46 -12.82 0.18 3.85
C TYR A 46 -12.85 -0.70 5.10
N THR A 47 -13.40 -1.90 4.94
CA THR A 47 -13.26 -2.99 5.91
C THR A 47 -12.12 -3.91 5.48
N CYS A 48 -12.28 -4.54 4.31
CA CYS A 48 -11.28 -5.42 3.71
C CYS A 48 -11.10 -5.07 2.22
N PRO A 49 -9.89 -5.26 1.66
CA PRO A 49 -9.71 -5.21 0.21
C PRO A 49 -10.37 -6.42 -0.47
N LEU A 50 -10.74 -6.27 -1.73
CA LEU A 50 -11.12 -7.36 -2.62
C LEU A 50 -9.87 -8.20 -2.93
N SER A 51 -9.92 -9.47 -2.59
CA SER A 51 -8.86 -10.42 -2.94
C SER A 51 -8.84 -10.73 -4.43
N GLY A 52 -7.66 -11.01 -4.98
CA GLY A 52 -7.51 -11.39 -6.38
C GLY A 52 -6.27 -10.85 -7.06
N LYS A 53 -6.17 -11.11 -8.35
CA LYS A 53 -5.03 -10.69 -9.17
C LYS A 53 -5.15 -9.21 -9.53
N SER A 54 -4.07 -8.45 -9.34
CA SER A 54 -4.00 -7.02 -9.70
C SER A 54 -5.17 -6.17 -9.16
N THR A 55 -5.71 -6.52 -7.99
CA THR A 55 -6.79 -5.76 -7.33
C THR A 55 -6.27 -4.60 -6.47
N ALA A 56 -4.95 -4.47 -6.37
CA ALA A 56 -4.28 -3.34 -5.73
C ALA A 56 -3.10 -2.85 -6.58
N ALA A 57 -2.63 -1.64 -6.30
CA ALA A 57 -1.43 -1.07 -6.88
C ALA A 57 -0.81 0.00 -5.97
N PHE A 58 0.52 0.03 -5.92
CA PHE A 58 1.23 1.20 -5.42
C PHE A 58 1.41 2.20 -6.55
N THR A 59 1.23 3.48 -6.23
CA THR A 59 1.54 4.57 -7.16
C THR A 59 2.32 5.67 -6.48
N LEU A 60 3.26 6.27 -7.20
CA LEU A 60 3.93 7.50 -6.79
C LEU A 60 3.32 8.66 -7.59
N GLN A 61 2.69 9.60 -6.88
CA GLN A 61 2.07 10.79 -7.48
C GLN A 61 2.60 12.04 -6.79
N ARG A 62 3.28 12.91 -7.54
CA ARG A 62 3.81 14.19 -7.03
C ARG A 62 4.65 14.02 -5.74
N GLY A 63 5.47 12.97 -5.67
CA GLY A 63 6.31 12.68 -4.49
C GLY A 63 5.59 12.01 -3.31
N GLN A 64 4.31 11.70 -3.42
CA GLN A 64 3.55 10.97 -2.39
C GLN A 64 3.20 9.56 -2.87
N TYR A 65 3.44 8.57 -2.01
CA TYR A 65 3.03 7.19 -2.26
C TYR A 65 1.55 7.00 -1.96
N PHE A 66 0.89 6.18 -2.75
CA PHE A 66 -0.49 5.76 -2.52
C PHE A 66 -0.61 4.26 -2.69
N PHE A 67 -1.39 3.64 -1.81
CA PHE A 67 -1.91 2.29 -1.99
C PHE A 67 -3.33 2.37 -2.52
N ASN A 68 -3.51 2.04 -3.79
CA ASN A 68 -4.81 2.01 -4.44
C ASN A 68 -5.32 0.57 -4.47
N PHE A 69 -6.57 0.34 -4.10
CA PHE A 69 -7.14 -1.01 -4.13
C PHE A 69 -8.65 -0.96 -4.27
N THR A 70 -9.23 -2.07 -4.71
CA THR A 70 -10.68 -2.26 -4.66
C THR A 70 -11.06 -2.72 -3.25
N ALA A 71 -11.88 -1.95 -2.55
CA ALA A 71 -12.48 -2.34 -1.27
C ALA A 71 -13.67 -3.27 -1.53
N TYR A 72 -13.69 -4.40 -0.82
CA TYR A 72 -14.80 -5.35 -0.88
C TYR A 72 -16.04 -4.77 -0.21
N ASN A 73 -17.19 -4.90 -0.87
CA ASN A 73 -18.47 -4.50 -0.34
C ASN A 73 -19.51 -5.62 -0.52
N PHE A 74 -19.94 -6.24 0.58
CA PHE A 74 -20.95 -7.29 0.51
C PHE A 74 -22.36 -6.77 0.16
N MET A 75 -22.66 -5.51 0.47
CA MET A 75 -24.00 -4.93 0.36
C MET A 75 -24.23 -4.16 -0.95
N SER A 76 -23.19 -3.92 -1.74
CA SER A 76 -23.24 -3.09 -2.95
C SER A 76 -22.08 -3.44 -3.88
N THR A 77 -21.85 -2.61 -4.90
CA THR A 77 -20.68 -2.74 -5.75
C THR A 77 -19.40 -2.45 -4.98
N ASP A 78 -18.37 -3.23 -5.25
CA ASP A 78 -17.02 -2.95 -4.77
C ASP A 78 -16.56 -1.55 -5.22
N VAL A 79 -15.75 -0.91 -4.38
CA VAL A 79 -15.39 0.52 -4.56
C VAL A 79 -13.88 0.66 -4.64
N LYS A 80 -13.37 1.40 -5.61
CA LYS A 80 -11.94 1.75 -5.67
C LYS A 80 -11.65 2.83 -4.64
N VAL A 81 -10.65 2.58 -3.80
CA VAL A 81 -10.19 3.50 -2.76
C VAL A 81 -8.68 3.71 -2.89
N SER A 82 -8.20 4.80 -2.31
CA SER A 82 -6.79 5.15 -2.28
C SER A 82 -6.39 5.56 -0.87
N ILE A 83 -5.33 4.97 -0.33
CA ILE A 83 -4.75 5.33 0.96
C ILE A 83 -3.41 6.03 0.70
N PRO A 84 -3.21 7.29 1.14
CA PRO A 84 -1.90 7.94 1.07
C PRO A 84 -0.94 7.25 2.04
N LEU A 85 0.31 7.08 1.64
CA LEU A 85 1.31 6.40 2.45
C LEU A 85 2.48 7.34 2.77
N THR A 86 2.95 7.25 4.00
CA THR A 86 4.24 7.75 4.43
C THR A 86 5.24 6.60 4.36
N TYR A 87 6.32 6.79 3.62
CA TYR A 87 7.42 5.83 3.53
C TYR A 87 8.31 5.88 4.77
N VAL A 88 8.73 4.71 5.26
CA VAL A 88 9.70 4.56 6.34
C VAL A 88 11.00 4.04 5.73
N PRO A 89 12.05 4.87 5.55
CA PRO A 89 13.26 4.50 4.83
C PRO A 89 14.07 3.41 5.53
N LYS A 90 13.97 3.31 6.85
CA LYS A 90 14.57 2.23 7.65
C LYS A 90 13.45 1.57 8.46
N PRO A 91 12.71 0.62 7.87
CA PRO A 91 11.64 -0.07 8.57
C PRO A 91 12.19 -0.60 9.90
N SER A 92 11.49 -0.30 10.99
CA SER A 92 11.94 -0.63 12.34
C SER A 92 12.00 -2.16 12.54
N GLN A 93 12.36 -2.63 13.74
CA GLN A 93 12.34 -4.07 14.04
C GLN A 93 10.98 -4.72 13.74
N ASN A 94 9.87 -3.98 13.79
CA ASN A 94 8.55 -4.49 13.45
C ASN A 94 8.25 -4.62 11.94
N GLY A 95 9.18 -4.21 11.07
CA GLY A 95 9.06 -4.32 9.62
C GLY A 95 8.06 -3.38 8.96
N VAL A 96 7.52 -2.36 9.65
CA VAL A 96 6.62 -1.38 9.03
C VAL A 96 7.40 -0.54 8.00
N GLN A 97 7.05 -0.68 6.73
CA GLN A 97 7.69 0.00 5.60
C GLN A 97 6.90 1.23 5.14
N TYR A 98 5.57 1.15 5.24
CA TYR A 98 4.67 2.26 4.94
C TYR A 98 3.58 2.35 5.98
N PHE A 99 3.10 3.56 6.26
CA PHE A 99 1.92 3.74 7.10
C PHE A 99 1.06 4.92 6.64
N SER A 100 -0.19 4.93 7.07
CA SER A 100 -1.11 6.05 6.97
C SER A 100 -1.83 6.21 8.29
N ASN A 101 -1.95 7.45 8.78
CA ASN A 101 -2.91 7.75 9.83
C ASN A 101 -4.33 7.75 9.22
N LEU A 102 -5.28 7.15 9.94
CA LEU A 102 -6.69 7.13 9.60
C LEU A 102 -7.46 7.94 10.66
N LYS A 103 -8.77 8.11 10.48
CA LYS A 103 -9.64 8.72 11.50
C LYS A 103 -9.70 7.82 12.75
N SER A 104 -10.17 8.38 13.87
CA SER A 104 -10.41 7.65 15.12
C SER A 104 -9.16 6.98 15.73
N ASN A 105 -7.97 7.56 15.56
CA ASN A 105 -6.70 7.05 16.08
C ASN A 105 -6.36 5.63 15.57
N GLU A 106 -6.79 5.30 14.36
CA GLU A 106 -6.39 4.09 13.65
C GLU A 106 -5.23 4.40 12.69
N GLN A 107 -4.47 3.37 12.33
CA GLN A 107 -3.49 3.46 11.26
C GLN A 107 -3.66 2.29 10.29
N PHE A 108 -3.29 2.52 9.04
CA PHE A 108 -2.98 1.48 8.08
C PHE A 108 -1.47 1.33 8.00
N ALA A 109 -0.97 0.10 7.99
CA ALA A 109 0.45 -0.19 7.82
C ALA A 109 0.64 -1.23 6.72
N ILE A 110 1.74 -1.09 5.98
CA ILE A 110 2.26 -2.14 5.10
C ILE A 110 3.58 -2.60 5.69
N MET A 111 3.59 -3.87 6.08
CA MET A 111 4.75 -4.55 6.64
C MET A 111 5.58 -5.18 5.52
N ASN A 112 6.89 -5.04 5.62
CA ASN A 112 7.88 -5.74 4.83
C ASN A 112 8.26 -7.04 5.53
N CYS A 113 7.76 -8.15 5.00
CA CYS A 113 7.92 -9.47 5.61
C CYS A 113 9.31 -10.09 5.38
N THR A 114 10.20 -9.42 4.64
CA THR A 114 11.62 -9.79 4.57
C THR A 114 12.37 -9.46 5.87
N ILE A 115 11.78 -8.62 6.74
CA ILE A 115 12.33 -8.25 8.04
C ILE A 115 11.80 -9.19 9.09
N ALA A 116 12.70 -9.88 9.80
CA ALA A 116 12.35 -10.97 10.70
C ALA A 116 11.27 -10.61 11.74
N GLY A 117 11.34 -9.41 12.32
CA GLY A 117 10.38 -8.99 13.34
C GLY A 117 8.97 -8.69 12.84
N ALA A 118 8.74 -8.59 11.52
CA ALA A 118 7.39 -8.44 10.95
C ALA A 118 6.50 -9.68 11.22
N THR A 119 7.11 -10.86 11.32
CA THR A 119 6.39 -12.14 11.54
C THR A 119 5.69 -12.20 12.90
N ALA A 120 6.14 -11.42 13.88
CA ALA A 120 5.50 -11.32 15.20
C ALA A 120 4.10 -10.68 15.16
N TYR A 121 3.79 -9.92 14.10
CA TYR A 121 2.55 -9.14 13.99
C TYR A 121 1.54 -9.73 13.01
N SER A 122 1.98 -10.58 12.09
CA SER A 122 1.07 -11.33 11.22
C SER A 122 1.73 -12.62 10.70
N SER A 123 1.04 -13.74 10.89
CA SER A 123 1.46 -15.04 10.32
C SER A 123 1.46 -15.06 8.79
N LEU A 124 0.82 -14.07 8.15
CA LEU A 124 0.82 -13.88 6.70
C LEU A 124 2.21 -13.56 6.17
N CYS A 125 3.11 -13.02 6.99
CA CYS A 125 4.49 -12.79 6.57
C CYS A 125 5.28 -14.06 6.24
N ASN A 126 4.77 -15.24 6.60
CA ASN A 126 5.36 -16.51 6.16
C ASN A 126 4.97 -16.91 4.73
N LYS A 127 4.01 -16.19 4.11
CA LYS A 127 3.42 -16.54 2.81
C LYS A 127 3.54 -15.41 1.78
N TYR A 128 3.53 -14.16 2.23
CA TYR A 128 3.55 -12.99 1.37
C TYR A 128 4.76 -12.11 1.68
N PRO A 129 5.36 -11.47 0.67
CA PRO A 129 6.50 -10.59 0.89
C PRO A 129 6.09 -9.27 1.55
N LEU A 130 4.85 -8.83 1.36
CA LEU A 130 4.27 -7.68 2.04
C LEU A 130 2.93 -8.07 2.67
N VAL A 131 2.56 -7.38 3.76
CA VAL A 131 1.25 -7.54 4.42
C VAL A 131 0.67 -6.17 4.70
N GLY A 132 -0.54 -5.91 4.22
CA GLY A 132 -1.33 -4.77 4.67
C GLY A 132 -2.07 -5.13 5.95
N ILE A 133 -2.08 -4.25 6.94
CA ILE A 133 -2.69 -4.49 8.25
C ILE A 133 -3.18 -3.19 8.87
N LYS A 134 -4.23 -3.27 9.69
CA LYS A 134 -4.69 -2.13 10.49
C LYS A 134 -4.06 -2.16 11.87
N VAL A 135 -3.73 -0.98 12.39
CA VAL A 135 -3.29 -0.79 13.77
C VAL A 135 -4.37 0.01 14.48
N ILE A 136 -4.99 -0.59 15.49
CA ILE A 136 -6.10 0.00 16.23
C ILE A 136 -5.67 0.09 17.69
N LYS A 137 -5.66 1.31 18.26
CA LYS A 137 -5.19 1.54 19.63
C LYS A 137 -3.81 0.93 19.89
N ASN A 138 -2.88 1.09 18.94
CA ASN A 138 -1.51 0.55 18.95
C ASN A 138 -1.41 -0.99 18.89
N VAL A 139 -2.48 -1.69 18.53
CA VAL A 139 -2.49 -3.15 18.34
C VAL A 139 -2.61 -3.48 16.86
N PHE A 140 -1.73 -4.34 16.35
CA PHE A 140 -1.82 -4.88 15.00
C PHE A 140 -2.97 -5.88 14.92
N GLU A 141 -4.02 -5.52 14.16
CA GLU A 141 -5.24 -6.32 14.06
C GLU A 141 -5.10 -7.39 12.99
N SER A 142 -4.69 -8.60 13.40
CA SER A 142 -4.50 -9.73 12.50
C SER A 142 -5.77 -10.09 11.70
N SER A 143 -6.96 -9.84 12.26
CA SER A 143 -8.24 -10.04 11.56
C SER A 143 -8.47 -9.07 10.40
N CYS A 144 -7.71 -7.97 10.35
CA CYS A 144 -7.69 -6.98 9.29
C CYS A 144 -6.53 -7.15 8.30
N ALA A 145 -5.67 -8.15 8.51
CA ALA A 145 -4.48 -8.35 7.71
C ALA A 145 -4.80 -9.00 6.36
N PHE A 146 -4.01 -8.68 5.34
CA PHE A 146 -4.08 -9.31 4.03
C PHE A 146 -2.71 -9.38 3.38
N GLY A 147 -2.45 -10.50 2.70
CA GLY A 147 -1.24 -10.68 1.91
C GLY A 147 -1.16 -9.76 0.70
N LEU A 148 0.04 -9.29 0.40
CA LEU A 148 0.36 -8.52 -0.81
C LEU A 148 1.55 -9.15 -1.53
N SER A 149 1.30 -9.61 -2.75
CA SER A 149 2.34 -10.13 -3.63
C SER A 149 2.41 -9.30 -4.90
N PRO A 150 3.61 -8.85 -5.31
CA PRO A 150 3.75 -8.11 -6.55
C PRO A 150 3.29 -8.98 -7.72
N SER A 151 2.49 -8.41 -8.62
CA SER A 151 1.97 -9.14 -9.80
C SER A 151 3.05 -9.34 -10.87
N ALA A 152 4.13 -8.57 -10.80
CA ALA A 152 5.36 -8.69 -11.60
C ALA A 152 6.59 -8.40 -10.72
N ARG A 153 7.76 -8.98 -11.02
CA ARG A 153 8.95 -9.03 -10.15
C ARG A 153 9.53 -7.68 -9.68
N SER A 154 9.11 -6.53 -10.22
CA SER A 154 9.86 -5.26 -10.14
C SER A 154 9.66 -4.40 -8.87
N PHE A 155 8.61 -4.58 -8.06
CA PHE A 155 8.33 -3.61 -6.97
C PHE A 155 9.33 -3.66 -5.81
N LEU A 156 9.74 -4.85 -5.36
CA LEU A 156 10.62 -4.98 -4.18
C LEU A 156 12.09 -4.71 -4.52
N GLN A 157 12.50 -4.86 -5.78
CA GLN A 157 13.85 -4.51 -6.23
C GLN A 157 14.04 -2.99 -6.31
N GLN A 158 13.00 -2.24 -6.69
CA GLN A 158 13.10 -0.79 -6.84
C GLN A 158 13.18 -0.02 -5.51
N ALA A 159 12.65 -0.57 -4.40
CA ALA A 159 12.86 0.05 -3.09
C ALA A 159 14.35 0.17 -2.71
N GLY A 160 15.22 -0.72 -3.24
CA GLY A 160 16.67 -0.60 -3.11
C GLY A 160 17.29 0.44 -4.06
N ASP A 161 16.71 0.64 -5.25
CA ASP A 161 17.19 1.64 -6.22
C ASP A 161 16.78 3.08 -5.82
N PHE A 162 15.65 3.26 -5.11
CA PHE A 162 15.22 4.58 -4.62
C PHE A 162 16.07 5.13 -3.46
N GLU A 163 16.77 4.28 -2.70
CA GLU A 163 17.79 4.75 -1.75
C GLU A 163 19.00 5.37 -2.47
N PHE A 164 19.27 4.99 -3.71
CA PHE A 164 20.33 5.59 -4.52
C PHE A 164 19.91 6.98 -5.05
N GLU A 165 18.68 7.14 -5.53
CA GLU A 165 18.23 8.44 -6.08
C GLU A 165 18.02 9.54 -5.02
N ALA A 166 17.80 9.18 -3.75
CA ALA A 166 17.65 10.16 -2.66
C ALA A 166 19.00 10.64 -2.07
N ASN A 167 20.13 10.05 -2.48
CA ASN A 167 21.47 10.35 -1.97
C ASN A 167 22.38 11.05 -3.00
N TYR A 168 21.82 11.55 -4.11
CA TYR A 168 22.53 12.37 -5.11
C TYR A 168 21.79 13.66 -5.41
#